data_AF-A0A5K7XJR9-F1
#
_entry.id   AF-A0A5K7XJR9-F1
#
_cell.length_a   1.000
_cell.length_b   1.000
_cell.length_c   1.000
_cell.angle_alpha   90.00
_cell.angle_beta   90.00
_cell.angle_gamma   90.00
#
_symmetry.space_group_name_H-M   'P 1'
#
loop_
_entity.id
_entity.type
_entity.pdbx_description
1 polymer ?
#
loop_
_entity_poly.entity_id
_entity_poly.type
_entity_poly.pdbx_seq_one_letter_code
_entity_poly.pdbx_strand_id
1 'polypeptide(L)'
;MNTVGQSKKSAARRLLLAAGTLAMFAAPAEAVLVHKYTFNNGNANDSVGTANGTVIDNTGISSYTGGALDLTRNNNANSNQDFSLPTTVGAYVDLPNGVFSSAMNTGSFGAATLEIWATPQENRNWARLVDFGTSNGGENTSGGAGASAYVLMTAQQSINGQASASVHTAGGVENFAHSGAPLAVGVKSHMVAVFDHTNTTAGPNGTLTLYINNGAPVTAAIPTGIDLTVLNDNNNWLGRAQWPDPLFDGLIDEFRIYDNALTAGEVAASFTAGPEPAPVPVLTVNRSTGVISLSNQSGGGINVTGYSIGSVGGGLNPATWTSIDAGNTFDPNGTWTSSSSTNLSIAESVTGGTLDGGTIAGNGSASIGAAWKKTPIEDLTFNYTMNGGATGAGQIVYTGTAAKRSDLNGDGLVNAADWAVFVPNASTAFATDPAVTAYLKGDLDGDKDNDYADFKLFKADYIAANGEAAFAALGAAVPEPATLGLAGLASVALVAARRRAAGK
;
A
#
# COMPACT_ATOMS: atom_id res chain seq x y z
N MET A 1 40.03 -4.83 -85.78
CA MET A 1 41.06 -3.80 -85.51
C MET A 1 40.41 -2.64 -84.79
N ASN A 2 40.99 -2.25 -83.66
CA ASN A 2 40.72 -1.11 -82.78
C ASN A 2 39.48 -1.13 -81.84
N THR A 3 39.71 -1.74 -80.66
CA THR A 3 39.58 -1.17 -79.27
C THR A 3 38.79 0.13 -79.06
N VAL A 4 38.10 0.45 -77.94
CA VAL A 4 37.82 -0.02 -76.56
C VAL A 4 36.75 0.99 -76.05
N GLY A 5 35.64 0.64 -75.39
CA GLY A 5 35.53 0.50 -73.94
C GLY A 5 34.27 1.18 -73.35
N GLN A 6 33.43 0.38 -72.66
CA GLN A 6 32.68 0.59 -71.38
C GLN A 6 32.25 2.01 -70.94
N SER A 7 31.13 2.28 -70.25
CA SER A 7 29.92 1.59 -69.77
C SER A 7 29.03 2.61 -69.00
N LYS A 8 27.73 2.31 -68.85
CA LYS A 8 26.84 2.47 -67.65
C LYS A 8 25.49 3.18 -67.86
N LYS A 9 24.45 2.35 -67.70
CA LYS A 9 23.22 2.49 -66.88
C LYS A 9 22.38 3.77 -66.96
N SER A 10 21.09 3.60 -67.28
CA SER A 10 19.96 4.02 -66.42
C SER A 10 18.61 3.66 -67.09
N ALA A 11 17.78 2.88 -66.41
CA ALA A 11 16.40 2.59 -66.80
C ALA A 11 15.45 3.29 -65.82
N ALA A 12 14.65 4.22 -66.31
CA ALA A 12 13.66 4.96 -65.52
C ALA A 12 12.29 4.24 -65.56
N ARG A 13 11.76 3.86 -64.38
CA ARG A 13 10.36 3.47 -64.18
C ARG A 13 9.62 4.64 -63.54
N ARG A 14 8.50 5.03 -64.14
CA ARG A 14 7.57 6.07 -63.69
C ARG A 14 6.80 5.57 -62.46
N LEU A 15 6.75 6.38 -61.40
CA LEU A 15 5.92 6.17 -60.22
C LEU A 15 4.72 7.11 -60.29
N LEU A 16 3.49 6.56 -60.31
CA LEU A 16 2.26 7.32 -60.10
C LEU A 16 2.14 7.66 -58.61
N LEU A 17 1.97 8.93 -58.27
CA LEU A 17 1.69 9.41 -56.92
C LEU A 17 0.16 9.45 -56.73
N ALA A 18 -0.37 8.60 -55.85
CA ALA A 18 -1.73 8.73 -55.32
C ALA A 18 -1.63 9.46 -53.97
N ALA A 19 -2.19 10.67 -53.90
CA ALA A 19 -2.30 11.43 -52.66
C ALA A 19 -3.54 10.95 -51.89
N GLY A 20 -3.34 10.15 -50.85
CA GLY A 20 -4.36 9.84 -49.85
C GLY A 20 -4.17 10.73 -48.62
N THR A 21 -5.13 11.61 -48.34
CA THR A 21 -5.22 12.35 -47.08
C THR A 21 -5.54 11.39 -45.95
N LEU A 22 -4.54 11.10 -45.11
CA LEU A 22 -4.73 10.40 -43.84
C LEU A 22 -5.23 11.43 -42.81
N ALA A 23 -6.52 11.42 -42.50
CA ALA A 23 -7.04 12.16 -41.36
C ALA A 23 -6.56 11.45 -40.08
N MET A 24 -5.49 11.95 -39.47
CA MET A 24 -5.16 11.58 -38.09
C MET A 24 -6.21 12.22 -37.18
N PHE A 25 -7.14 11.40 -36.68
CA PHE A 25 -7.93 11.79 -35.51
C PHE A 25 -6.95 11.83 -34.33
N ALA A 26 -6.65 13.03 -33.81
CA ALA A 26 -6.01 13.15 -32.52
C ALA A 26 -6.93 12.48 -31.50
N ALA A 27 -6.42 11.49 -30.76
CA ALA A 27 -7.12 11.02 -29.58
C ALA A 27 -7.29 12.22 -28.63
N PRO A 28 -8.43 12.34 -27.92
CA PRO A 28 -8.55 13.35 -26.88
C PRO A 28 -7.36 13.19 -25.93
N ALA A 29 -6.74 14.31 -25.55
CA ALA A 29 -5.68 14.29 -24.57
C ALA A 29 -6.25 13.71 -23.27
N GLU A 30 -5.60 12.66 -22.75
CA GLU A 30 -5.94 12.08 -21.45
C GLU A 30 -5.67 13.12 -20.37
N ALA A 31 -6.62 13.31 -19.45
CA ALA A 31 -6.46 14.30 -18.41
C ALA A 31 -5.29 13.93 -17.49
N VAL A 32 -4.32 14.84 -17.36
CA VAL A 32 -3.15 14.59 -16.52
C VAL A 32 -3.47 14.96 -15.07
N LEU A 33 -3.30 13.99 -14.18
CA LEU A 33 -3.33 14.22 -12.74
C LEU A 33 -2.08 15.02 -12.35
N VAL A 34 -2.25 16.20 -11.77
CA VAL A 34 -1.14 17.11 -11.41
C VAL A 34 -0.93 17.23 -9.91
N HIS A 35 -1.97 17.03 -9.10
CA HIS A 35 -1.87 17.03 -7.64
C HIS A 35 -2.73 15.92 -7.03
N LYS A 36 -2.21 15.22 -6.02
CA LYS A 36 -2.92 14.14 -5.32
C LYS A 36 -2.60 14.14 -3.83
N TYR A 37 -3.61 14.36 -3.00
CA TYR A 37 -3.52 14.43 -1.55
C TYR A 37 -4.25 13.22 -0.95
N THR A 38 -3.48 12.21 -0.53
CA THR A 38 -4.02 10.90 -0.11
C THR A 38 -4.33 10.81 1.38
N PHE A 39 -3.76 11.70 2.22
CA PHE A 39 -3.83 11.67 3.69
C PHE A 39 -3.33 10.38 4.39
N ASN A 40 -3.04 9.34 3.61
CA ASN A 40 -2.50 8.03 4.00
C ASN A 40 -1.21 8.08 4.81
N ASN A 41 -0.47 9.19 4.75
CA ASN A 41 0.83 9.36 5.39
C ASN A 41 0.79 10.28 6.62
N GLY A 42 -0.40 10.58 7.15
CA GLY A 42 -0.57 11.42 8.33
C GLY A 42 -0.26 12.90 8.06
N ASN A 43 -0.37 13.34 6.82
CA ASN A 43 -0.10 14.72 6.39
C ASN A 43 -0.93 15.06 5.13
N ALA A 44 -0.92 16.34 4.74
CA ALA A 44 -1.54 16.84 3.52
C ALA A 44 -0.52 17.03 2.38
N ASN A 45 0.47 16.14 2.25
CA ASN A 45 1.45 16.24 1.18
C ASN A 45 0.84 15.88 -0.18
N ASP A 46 1.36 16.53 -1.22
CA ASP A 46 1.07 16.24 -2.60
C ASP A 46 1.98 15.10 -3.08
N SER A 47 1.37 13.95 -3.41
CA SER A 47 2.06 12.73 -3.82
C SER A 47 2.40 12.67 -5.31
N VAL A 48 1.90 13.62 -6.11
CA VAL A 48 2.13 13.70 -7.56
C VAL A 48 2.95 14.93 -7.91
N GLY A 49 2.58 16.09 -7.38
CA GLY A 49 3.29 17.34 -7.56
C GLY A 49 4.14 17.71 -6.35
N THR A 50 4.35 19.02 -6.17
CA THR A 50 5.10 19.59 -5.02
C THR A 50 4.25 20.55 -4.19
N ALA A 51 2.94 20.64 -4.47
CA ALA A 51 2.05 21.61 -3.84
C ALA A 51 1.52 21.10 -2.50
N ASN A 52 2.43 20.78 -1.56
CA ASN A 52 2.07 20.25 -0.25
C ASN A 52 1.15 21.21 0.51
N GLY A 53 0.05 20.68 1.04
CA GLY A 53 -0.86 21.40 1.92
C GLY A 53 -0.40 21.40 3.37
N THR A 54 -1.02 22.27 4.16
CA THR A 54 -0.87 22.33 5.61
C THR A 54 -2.22 22.06 6.27
N VAL A 55 -2.27 21.13 7.23
CA VAL A 55 -3.45 21.00 8.09
C VAL A 55 -3.38 22.08 9.16
N ILE A 56 -4.35 22.99 9.13
CA ILE A 56 -4.51 24.03 10.14
C ILE A 56 -5.38 23.45 11.24
N ASP A 57 -4.83 23.30 12.45
CA ASP A 57 -5.51 22.74 13.61
C ASP A 57 -4.81 23.16 14.90
N ASN A 58 -5.23 24.30 15.46
CA ASN A 58 -4.54 24.90 16.61
C ASN A 58 -4.78 24.13 17.92
N THR A 59 -5.77 23.23 17.95
CA THR A 59 -6.23 22.57 19.18
C THR A 59 -6.10 21.04 19.13
N GLY A 60 -5.56 20.47 18.05
CA GLY A 60 -5.33 19.03 17.90
C GLY A 60 -6.63 18.22 17.76
N ILE A 61 -7.64 18.80 17.11
CA ILE A 61 -8.94 18.16 16.91
C ILE A 61 -9.04 17.32 15.63
N SER A 62 -8.10 17.43 14.72
CA SER A 62 -7.98 16.55 13.57
C SER A 62 -7.22 15.27 13.92
N SER A 63 -7.40 14.23 13.12
CA SER A 63 -6.63 12.99 13.19
C SER A 63 -6.60 12.31 11.82
N TYR A 64 -5.82 11.24 11.68
CA TYR A 64 -5.82 10.41 10.47
C TYR A 64 -6.31 9.01 10.83
N THR A 65 -7.32 8.51 10.11
CA THR A 65 -7.94 7.22 10.39
C THR A 65 -8.36 6.53 9.10
N GLY A 66 -7.98 5.26 8.94
CA GLY A 66 -8.38 4.45 7.79
C GLY A 66 -8.00 5.03 6.42
N GLY A 67 -6.92 5.80 6.34
CA GLY A 67 -6.47 6.49 5.13
C GLY A 67 -6.99 7.92 4.96
N ALA A 68 -7.97 8.34 5.77
CA ALA A 68 -8.60 9.65 5.63
C ALA A 68 -8.15 10.65 6.70
N LEU A 69 -8.18 11.94 6.35
CA LEU A 69 -8.16 13.05 7.29
C LEU A 69 -9.54 13.16 7.99
N ASP A 70 -9.53 13.06 9.31
CA ASP A 70 -10.69 13.16 10.18
C ASP A 70 -10.86 14.59 10.70
N LEU A 71 -11.95 15.24 10.25
CA LEU A 71 -12.39 16.57 10.64
C LEU A 71 -13.73 16.54 11.39
N THR A 72 -14.14 15.36 11.89
CA THR A 72 -15.45 15.16 12.53
C THR A 72 -15.62 15.87 13.88
N ARG A 73 -14.50 16.39 14.42
CA ARG A 73 -14.50 17.17 15.66
C ARG A 73 -14.65 18.67 15.44
N ASN A 74 -14.94 19.13 14.22
CA ASN A 74 -15.26 20.53 13.90
C ASN A 74 -16.60 21.03 14.46
N ASN A 75 -17.18 20.36 15.45
CA ASN A 75 -18.54 20.55 15.96
C ASN A 75 -18.81 22.02 16.33
N ASN A 76 -19.70 22.69 15.57
CA ASN A 76 -20.05 24.12 15.66
C ASN A 76 -18.92 25.14 15.38
N ALA A 77 -17.77 24.71 14.87
CA ALA A 77 -16.71 25.62 14.42
C ALA A 77 -17.10 26.30 13.09
N ASN A 78 -16.83 27.61 12.98
CA ASN A 78 -17.11 28.41 11.79
C ASN A 78 -15.83 28.88 11.08
N SER A 79 -15.94 29.19 9.80
CA SER A 79 -14.79 29.56 8.95
C SER A 79 -14.22 30.94 9.28
N ASN A 80 -15.04 31.88 9.77
CA ASN A 80 -14.64 33.27 10.06
C ASN A 80 -13.83 33.46 11.36
N GLN A 81 -13.44 32.38 12.01
CA GLN A 81 -12.56 32.43 13.16
C GLN A 81 -11.14 32.87 12.76
N ASP A 82 -10.39 33.39 13.73
CA ASP A 82 -8.98 33.76 13.56
C ASP A 82 -8.07 32.58 13.90
N PHE A 83 -7.61 31.87 12.88
CA PHE A 83 -6.71 30.72 13.03
C PHE A 83 -5.25 31.10 13.31
N SER A 84 -4.92 32.39 13.48
CA SER A 84 -3.63 32.78 14.06
C SER A 84 -3.60 32.62 15.58
N LEU A 85 -4.77 32.52 16.23
CA LEU A 85 -4.88 32.37 17.67
C LEU A 85 -4.78 30.90 18.08
N PRO A 86 -3.88 30.54 19.02
CA PRO A 86 -3.68 29.14 19.43
C PRO A 86 -4.91 28.52 20.12
N THR A 87 -5.90 29.33 20.51
CA THR A 87 -7.14 28.89 21.17
C THR A 87 -8.29 28.60 20.19
N THR A 88 -8.11 28.90 18.90
CA THR A 88 -9.16 28.75 17.90
C THR A 88 -9.46 27.28 17.63
N VAL A 89 -10.72 26.89 17.81
CA VAL A 89 -11.19 25.51 17.61
C VAL A 89 -11.67 25.36 16.17
N GLY A 90 -11.14 24.35 15.49
CA GLY A 90 -11.44 24.07 14.10
C GLY A 90 -10.24 23.46 13.40
N ALA A 91 -10.49 22.69 12.35
CA ALA A 91 -9.47 22.13 11.50
C ALA A 91 -9.89 22.12 10.03
N TYR A 92 -8.94 22.39 9.14
CA TYR A 92 -9.11 22.38 7.68
C TYR A 92 -7.74 22.23 7.00
N VAL A 93 -7.72 22.00 5.69
CA VAL A 93 -6.48 21.97 4.90
C VAL A 93 -6.32 23.27 4.13
N ASP A 94 -5.13 23.86 4.23
CA ASP A 94 -4.68 25.01 3.43
C ASP A 94 -3.68 24.57 2.37
N LEU A 95 -4.05 24.69 1.09
CA LEU A 95 -3.21 24.33 -0.05
C LEU A 95 -2.45 25.57 -0.57
N PRO A 96 -1.31 25.39 -1.25
CA PRO A 96 -0.53 26.52 -1.76
C PRO A 96 -1.33 27.44 -2.69
N ASN A 97 -1.02 28.74 -2.64
CA ASN A 97 -1.60 29.74 -3.52
C ASN A 97 -1.34 29.40 -4.99
N GLY A 98 -2.32 29.65 -5.86
CA GLY A 98 -2.20 29.39 -7.28
C GLY A 98 -2.40 27.94 -7.70
N VAL A 99 -2.69 27.01 -6.79
CA VAL A 99 -2.77 25.57 -7.13
C VAL A 99 -3.86 25.28 -8.16
N PHE A 100 -4.99 26.00 -8.11
CA PHE A 100 -6.09 25.80 -9.06
C PHE A 100 -5.89 26.61 -10.33
N SER A 101 -5.53 27.88 -10.22
CA SER A 101 -5.28 28.71 -11.41
C SER A 101 -4.11 28.16 -12.22
N SER A 102 -3.06 27.60 -11.59
CA SER A 102 -1.99 26.89 -12.29
C SER A 102 -2.52 25.70 -13.10
N ALA A 103 -3.36 24.84 -12.50
CA ALA A 103 -3.96 23.71 -13.21
C ALA A 103 -4.82 24.15 -14.42
N MET A 104 -5.51 25.29 -14.31
CA MET A 104 -6.25 25.91 -15.42
C MET A 104 -5.36 26.44 -16.56
N ASN A 105 -4.06 26.68 -16.30
CA ASN A 105 -3.09 27.18 -17.28
C ASN A 105 -2.18 26.09 -17.86
N THR A 106 -2.02 24.97 -17.16
CA THR A 106 -1.25 23.80 -17.61
C THR A 106 -2.15 22.81 -18.34
N GLY A 107 -1.57 21.84 -19.06
CA GLY A 107 -2.35 20.86 -19.82
C GLY A 107 -3.24 21.50 -20.90
N SER A 108 -4.56 21.38 -20.74
CA SER A 108 -5.54 22.06 -21.61
C SER A 108 -5.89 23.43 -21.05
N PHE A 109 -5.32 24.47 -21.65
CA PHE A 109 -5.58 25.86 -21.27
C PHE A 109 -7.07 26.16 -21.15
N GLY A 110 -7.48 26.68 -19.99
CA GLY A 110 -8.88 27.00 -19.70
C GLY A 110 -9.70 25.83 -19.16
N ALA A 111 -9.09 24.68 -18.84
CA ALA A 111 -9.79 23.54 -18.25
C ALA A 111 -9.04 22.95 -17.06
N ALA A 112 -9.78 22.56 -16.02
CA ALA A 112 -9.25 21.81 -14.88
C ALA A 112 -10.37 20.98 -14.22
N THR A 113 -9.98 19.96 -13.47
CA THR A 113 -10.93 19.15 -12.70
C THR A 113 -10.51 19.03 -11.25
N LEU A 114 -11.47 19.21 -10.34
CA LEU A 114 -11.35 18.98 -8.91
C LEU A 114 -12.13 17.72 -8.54
N GLU A 115 -11.50 16.78 -7.86
CA GLU A 115 -12.08 15.48 -7.52
C GLU A 115 -11.80 15.15 -6.05
N ILE A 116 -12.84 14.72 -5.31
CA ILE A 116 -12.76 14.44 -3.88
C ILE A 116 -13.55 13.19 -3.48
N TRP A 117 -12.99 12.40 -2.57
CA TRP A 117 -13.72 11.38 -1.80
C TRP A 117 -13.89 11.86 -0.37
N ALA A 118 -15.14 12.04 0.05
CA ALA A 118 -15.45 12.56 1.39
C ALA A 118 -16.63 11.82 2.02
N THR A 119 -16.63 11.74 3.35
CA THR A 119 -17.72 11.16 4.15
C THR A 119 -18.20 12.21 5.15
N PRO A 120 -19.25 12.99 4.83
CA PRO A 120 -19.84 13.92 5.79
C PRO A 120 -20.36 13.14 7.01
N GLN A 121 -20.03 13.58 8.23
CA GLN A 121 -20.65 13.06 9.45
C GLN A 121 -21.80 13.95 9.92
N GLU A 122 -21.78 15.22 9.53
CA GLU A 122 -22.89 16.14 9.69
C GLU A 122 -23.00 17.06 8.47
N ASN A 123 -24.19 17.14 7.87
CA ASN A 123 -24.43 18.10 6.82
C ASN A 123 -24.79 19.47 7.41
N ARG A 124 -23.76 20.28 7.61
CA ARG A 124 -23.91 21.69 7.95
C ARG A 124 -24.08 22.48 6.66
N ASN A 125 -25.18 23.24 6.56
CA ASN A 125 -25.46 24.04 5.37
C ASN A 125 -24.27 24.93 5.03
N TRP A 126 -23.86 24.89 3.76
CA TRP A 126 -22.74 25.65 3.22
C TRP A 126 -21.37 25.28 3.78
N ALA A 127 -21.24 24.20 4.55
CA ALA A 127 -19.91 23.66 4.84
C ALA A 127 -19.24 23.23 3.52
N ARG A 128 -18.06 23.80 3.26
CA ARG A 128 -17.34 23.60 2.00
C ARG A 128 -16.48 22.35 2.10
N LEU A 129 -16.59 21.49 1.08
CA LEU A 129 -15.60 20.45 0.84
C LEU A 129 -14.34 21.07 0.23
N VAL A 130 -14.54 21.95 -0.76
CA VAL A 130 -13.51 22.69 -1.48
C VAL A 130 -13.98 24.13 -1.64
N ASP A 131 -13.12 25.10 -1.38
CA ASP A 131 -13.37 26.51 -1.65
C ASP A 131 -12.06 27.22 -2.03
N PHE A 132 -11.87 27.50 -3.32
CA PHE A 132 -10.64 28.05 -3.89
C PHE A 132 -10.90 29.43 -4.49
N GLY A 133 -10.14 30.43 -4.06
CA GLY A 133 -10.35 31.81 -4.50
C GLY A 133 -9.80 32.80 -3.48
N THR A 134 -10.57 33.86 -3.20
CA THR A 134 -10.23 34.84 -2.17
C THR A 134 -11.48 35.35 -1.45
N SER A 135 -11.28 35.83 -0.23
CA SER A 135 -12.30 36.54 0.54
C SER A 135 -12.18 38.05 0.37
N ASN A 136 -13.22 38.80 0.75
CA ASN A 136 -13.18 40.27 0.70
C ASN A 136 -12.06 40.86 1.57
N GLY A 137 -11.67 40.16 2.64
CA GLY A 137 -10.55 40.54 3.51
C GLY A 137 -9.18 40.06 2.99
N GLY A 138 -9.14 39.36 1.86
CA GLY A 138 -7.94 38.76 1.28
C GLY A 138 -7.58 37.40 1.86
N GLU A 139 -6.30 37.07 1.75
CA GLU A 139 -5.71 35.79 2.16
C GLU A 139 -5.94 35.49 3.64
N ASN A 140 -6.19 34.22 3.99
CA ASN A 140 -6.44 33.71 5.34
C ASN A 140 -7.70 34.22 6.05
N THR A 141 -8.49 35.09 5.40
CA THR A 141 -9.73 35.64 5.96
C THR A 141 -10.97 34.95 5.42
N SER A 142 -12.04 34.93 6.20
CA SER A 142 -13.32 34.27 5.86
C SER A 142 -14.52 35.11 6.31
N GLY A 143 -14.39 36.43 6.16
CA GLY A 143 -15.42 37.39 6.56
C GLY A 143 -16.59 37.53 5.56
N GLY A 144 -16.51 36.86 4.41
CA GLY A 144 -17.42 37.02 3.28
C GLY A 144 -16.68 37.32 1.98
N ALA A 145 -17.30 36.96 0.85
CA ALA A 145 -16.66 36.98 -0.46
C ALA A 145 -17.53 37.59 -1.58
N GLY A 146 -18.56 38.37 -1.24
CA GLY A 146 -19.47 38.96 -2.23
C GLY A 146 -18.80 39.93 -3.23
N ALA A 147 -17.63 40.46 -2.92
CA ALA A 147 -16.83 41.30 -3.82
C ALA A 147 -15.60 40.55 -4.39
N SER A 148 -15.56 39.22 -4.23
CA SER A 148 -14.44 38.36 -4.55
C SER A 148 -14.87 37.20 -5.45
N ALA A 149 -13.91 36.54 -6.07
CA ALA A 149 -14.17 35.39 -6.94
C ALA A 149 -13.67 34.10 -6.28
N TYR A 150 -14.42 33.02 -6.45
CA TYR A 150 -14.08 31.69 -5.94
C TYR A 150 -14.82 30.59 -6.70
N VAL A 151 -14.31 29.37 -6.59
CA VAL A 151 -14.99 28.13 -6.98
C VAL A 151 -15.23 27.28 -5.74
N LEU A 152 -16.38 26.61 -5.69
CA LEU A 152 -16.78 25.85 -4.50
C LEU A 152 -17.32 24.47 -4.84
N MET A 153 -17.17 23.55 -3.89
CA MET A 153 -17.87 22.28 -3.80
C MET A 153 -18.42 22.12 -2.37
N THR A 154 -19.69 21.75 -2.23
CA THR A 154 -20.35 21.56 -0.92
C THR A 154 -21.17 20.28 -0.87
N ALA A 155 -21.15 19.62 0.29
CA ALA A 155 -21.95 18.44 0.57
C ALA A 155 -23.45 18.76 0.65
N GLN A 156 -23.80 19.98 1.10
CA GLN A 156 -25.16 20.48 1.22
C GLN A 156 -25.18 22.01 1.30
N GLN A 157 -26.00 22.65 0.45
CA GLN A 157 -26.35 24.07 0.60
C GLN A 157 -27.77 24.28 1.14
N SER A 158 -28.11 25.53 1.51
CA SER A 158 -29.41 25.88 2.12
C SER A 158 -30.49 26.37 1.16
N ILE A 159 -30.21 26.53 -0.14
CA ILE A 159 -31.18 26.91 -1.19
C ILE A 159 -32.24 25.82 -1.33
N ASN A 160 -31.80 24.58 -1.53
CA ASN A 160 -32.69 23.42 -1.72
C ASN A 160 -32.16 22.12 -1.08
N GLY A 161 -31.10 22.20 -0.27
CA GLY A 161 -30.58 21.05 0.48
C GLY A 161 -29.72 20.09 -0.35
N GLN A 162 -29.27 20.46 -1.54
CA GLN A 162 -28.52 19.57 -2.44
C GLN A 162 -27.01 19.75 -2.31
N ALA A 163 -26.24 18.70 -2.64
CA ALA A 163 -24.81 18.85 -2.90
C ALA A 163 -24.62 19.70 -4.16
N SER A 164 -23.59 20.54 -4.21
CA SER A 164 -23.46 21.49 -5.33
C SER A 164 -22.02 21.90 -5.57
N ALA A 165 -21.72 22.25 -6.82
CA ALA A 165 -20.53 22.99 -7.20
C ALA A 165 -20.93 24.31 -7.85
N SER A 166 -20.09 25.34 -7.74
CA SER A 166 -20.36 26.64 -8.34
C SER A 166 -19.11 27.47 -8.59
N VAL A 167 -19.29 28.53 -9.39
CA VAL A 167 -18.36 29.63 -9.59
C VAL A 167 -19.05 30.92 -9.17
N HIS A 168 -18.38 31.73 -8.37
CA HIS A 168 -18.81 33.08 -7.99
C HIS A 168 -17.91 34.13 -8.64
N THR A 169 -18.52 35.14 -9.28
CA THR A 169 -17.81 36.32 -9.80
C THR A 169 -17.80 37.44 -8.76
N ALA A 170 -16.74 38.25 -8.75
CA ALA A 170 -16.68 39.43 -7.89
C ALA A 170 -17.88 40.38 -8.14
N GLY A 171 -18.72 40.60 -7.13
CA GLY A 171 -19.91 41.45 -7.22
C GLY A 171 -21.09 40.82 -8.00
N GLY A 172 -21.01 39.54 -8.35
CA GLY A 172 -22.06 38.83 -9.08
C GLY A 172 -22.83 37.83 -8.23
N VAL A 173 -23.38 36.81 -8.91
CA VAL A 173 -24.13 35.71 -8.29
C VAL A 173 -23.53 34.37 -8.72
N GLU A 174 -23.65 33.36 -7.87
CA GLU A 174 -23.32 32.00 -8.22
C GLU A 174 -24.24 31.41 -9.30
N ASN A 175 -23.67 30.58 -10.18
CA ASN A 175 -24.44 29.69 -11.04
C ASN A 175 -24.12 28.23 -10.70
N PHE A 176 -25.03 27.60 -9.97
CA PHE A 176 -24.79 26.30 -9.36
C PHE A 176 -25.10 25.14 -10.32
N ALA A 177 -24.20 24.15 -10.33
CA ALA A 177 -24.54 22.79 -10.69
C ALA A 177 -25.04 22.06 -9.42
N HIS A 178 -26.36 21.91 -9.30
CA HIS A 178 -26.99 21.22 -8.16
C HIS A 178 -27.16 19.73 -8.44
N SER A 179 -26.73 18.87 -7.52
CA SER A 179 -27.10 17.46 -7.56
C SER A 179 -28.59 17.25 -7.28
N GLY A 180 -29.07 16.01 -7.27
CA GLY A 180 -30.46 15.70 -6.87
C GLY A 180 -30.71 15.69 -5.35
N ALA A 181 -29.66 15.61 -4.52
CA ALA A 181 -29.73 15.35 -3.08
C ALA A 181 -28.42 15.76 -2.37
N PRO A 182 -28.41 16.00 -1.05
CA PRO A 182 -27.14 16.20 -0.34
C PRO A 182 -26.28 14.93 -0.40
N LEU A 183 -24.98 15.07 -0.13
CA LEU A 183 -24.15 13.89 0.14
C LEU A 183 -24.70 13.19 1.40
N ALA A 184 -24.79 11.87 1.34
CA ALA A 184 -25.35 11.09 2.43
C ALA A 184 -24.40 11.09 3.64
N VAL A 185 -24.94 11.40 4.82
CA VAL A 185 -24.20 11.35 6.08
C VAL A 185 -23.75 9.92 6.36
N GLY A 186 -22.50 9.76 6.81
CA GLY A 186 -21.88 8.47 7.13
C GLY A 186 -21.54 7.61 5.91
N VAL A 187 -21.71 8.12 4.68
CA VAL A 187 -21.42 7.40 3.45
C VAL A 187 -20.34 8.11 2.64
N LYS A 188 -19.27 7.38 2.32
CA LYS A 188 -18.20 7.87 1.44
C LYS A 188 -18.78 8.15 0.06
N SER A 189 -18.68 9.41 -0.37
CA SER A 189 -19.14 9.89 -1.66
C SER A 189 -17.96 10.36 -2.50
N HIS A 190 -18.03 10.11 -3.79
CA HIS A 190 -17.12 10.62 -4.82
C HIS A 190 -17.78 11.82 -5.50
N MET A 191 -17.10 12.97 -5.51
CA MET A 191 -17.61 14.22 -6.08
C MET A 191 -16.56 14.82 -7.02
N VAL A 192 -16.96 15.16 -8.24
CA VAL A 192 -16.07 15.70 -9.29
C VAL A 192 -16.67 16.97 -9.88
N ALA A 193 -15.92 18.07 -9.86
CA ALA A 193 -16.26 19.32 -10.52
C ALA A 193 -15.28 19.58 -11.68
N VAL A 194 -15.81 19.59 -12.90
CA VAL A 194 -15.06 19.83 -14.14
C VAL A 194 -15.33 21.25 -14.62
N PHE A 195 -14.28 22.06 -14.74
CA PHE A 195 -14.32 23.43 -15.24
C PHE A 195 -13.70 23.46 -16.64
N ASP A 196 -14.40 24.05 -17.61
CA ASP A 196 -13.93 24.09 -19.00
C ASP A 196 -14.43 25.36 -19.71
N HIS A 197 -13.52 26.34 -19.89
CA HIS A 197 -13.76 27.57 -20.64
C HIS A 197 -13.89 27.34 -22.16
N THR A 198 -13.42 26.20 -22.68
CA THR A 198 -13.46 25.88 -24.11
C THR A 198 -14.78 25.23 -24.52
N ASN A 199 -15.47 24.58 -23.58
CA ASN A 199 -16.79 24.01 -23.79
C ASN A 199 -17.90 25.03 -23.53
N THR A 200 -18.40 25.67 -24.60
CA THR A 200 -19.42 26.72 -24.49
C THR A 200 -20.87 26.19 -24.57
N THR A 201 -21.11 24.91 -24.28
CA THR A 201 -22.46 24.31 -24.45
C THR A 201 -23.49 24.80 -23.44
N ALA A 202 -23.07 25.18 -22.23
CA ALA A 202 -23.96 25.76 -21.21
C ALA A 202 -23.99 27.29 -21.24
N GLY A 203 -22.95 27.95 -21.77
CA GLY A 203 -22.86 29.39 -21.85
C GLY A 203 -21.58 29.87 -22.54
N PRO A 204 -21.49 31.17 -22.87
CA PRO A 204 -20.39 31.71 -23.68
C PRO A 204 -19.03 31.71 -22.96
N ASN A 205 -19.00 31.56 -21.64
CA ASN A 205 -17.78 31.56 -20.85
C ASN A 205 -17.34 30.15 -20.41
N GLY A 206 -18.00 29.09 -20.88
CA GLY A 206 -17.65 27.71 -20.53
C GLY A 206 -18.67 26.98 -19.67
N THR A 207 -18.32 25.74 -19.28
CA THR A 207 -19.15 24.84 -18.48
C THR A 207 -18.50 24.51 -17.14
N LEU A 208 -19.33 24.41 -16.10
CA LEU A 208 -19.07 23.69 -14.86
C LEU A 208 -19.92 22.42 -14.87
N THR A 209 -19.30 21.24 -14.82
CA THR A 209 -20.01 19.96 -14.77
C THR A 209 -19.72 19.22 -13.46
N LEU A 210 -20.77 18.84 -12.75
CA LEU A 210 -20.72 18.11 -11.49
C LEU A 210 -21.12 16.64 -11.68
N TYR A 211 -20.32 15.73 -11.14
CA TYR A 211 -20.63 14.30 -10.99
C TYR A 211 -20.64 13.93 -9.51
N ILE A 212 -21.65 13.14 -9.09
CA ILE A 212 -21.70 12.51 -7.76
C ILE A 212 -21.77 11.00 -7.96
N ASN A 213 -20.85 10.23 -7.37
CA ASN A 213 -20.82 8.77 -7.39
C ASN A 213 -20.98 8.16 -8.80
N ASN A 214 -20.29 8.74 -9.79
CA ASN A 214 -20.42 8.40 -11.22
C ASN A 214 -21.86 8.43 -11.76
N GLY A 215 -22.74 9.22 -11.13
CA GLY A 215 -24.10 9.48 -11.60
C GLY A 215 -24.13 10.38 -12.84
N ALA A 216 -25.35 10.61 -13.35
CA ALA A 216 -25.54 11.52 -14.48
C ALA A 216 -25.00 12.92 -14.17
N PRO A 217 -24.24 13.55 -15.10
CA PRO A 217 -23.68 14.87 -14.87
C PRO A 217 -24.77 15.94 -14.76
N VAL A 218 -24.51 16.94 -13.92
CA VAL A 218 -25.27 18.19 -13.91
C VAL A 218 -24.35 19.32 -14.36
N THR A 219 -24.77 20.04 -15.39
CA THR A 219 -23.97 21.11 -15.99
C THR A 219 -24.60 22.47 -15.74
N ALA A 220 -23.78 23.44 -15.35
CA ALA A 220 -24.11 24.86 -15.27
C ALA A 220 -23.14 25.68 -16.15
N ALA A 221 -23.54 26.91 -16.49
CA ALA A 221 -22.65 27.84 -17.19
C ALA A 221 -21.67 28.47 -16.21
N ILE A 222 -20.39 28.58 -16.57
CA ILE A 222 -19.48 29.49 -15.88
C ILE A 222 -20.00 30.92 -16.11
N PRO A 223 -20.24 31.73 -15.07
CA PRO A 223 -20.74 33.09 -15.24
C PRO A 223 -19.80 33.93 -16.12
N THR A 224 -20.33 34.90 -16.87
CA THR A 224 -19.51 35.87 -17.61
C THR A 224 -18.83 36.84 -16.65
N GLY A 225 -17.63 37.31 -16.98
CA GLY A 225 -16.91 38.30 -16.17
C GLY A 225 -15.94 37.70 -15.14
N ILE A 226 -15.66 36.40 -15.23
CA ILE A 226 -14.57 35.72 -14.54
C ILE A 226 -13.75 34.93 -15.54
N ASP A 227 -12.45 34.91 -15.33
CA ASP A 227 -11.51 34.07 -16.04
C ASP A 227 -10.78 33.22 -14.99
N LEU A 228 -11.03 31.91 -15.02
CA LEU A 228 -10.48 30.98 -14.03
C LEU A 228 -8.99 30.73 -14.24
N THR A 229 -8.41 31.06 -15.41
CA THR A 229 -6.96 30.97 -15.62
C THR A 229 -6.20 32.10 -14.91
N VAL A 230 -6.88 33.13 -14.44
CA VAL A 230 -6.28 34.23 -13.65
C VAL A 230 -7.04 34.46 -12.34
N LEU A 231 -7.74 33.43 -11.86
CA LEU A 231 -8.42 33.48 -10.56
C LEU A 231 -7.38 33.83 -9.48
N ASN A 232 -7.70 34.80 -8.63
CA ASN A 232 -6.91 35.03 -7.42
C ASN A 232 -7.27 33.96 -6.39
N ASP A 233 -6.61 32.81 -6.47
CA ASP A 233 -6.78 31.64 -5.60
C ASP A 233 -5.65 31.61 -4.55
N ASN A 234 -5.72 32.55 -3.60
CA ASN A 234 -4.82 32.65 -2.45
C ASN A 234 -5.42 32.10 -1.15
N ASN A 235 -6.68 31.67 -1.19
CA ASN A 235 -7.34 30.88 -0.16
C ASN A 235 -7.77 29.57 -0.82
N ASN A 236 -6.96 28.52 -0.68
CA ASN A 236 -7.22 27.22 -1.31
C ASN A 236 -7.53 26.18 -0.25
N TRP A 237 -8.79 26.12 0.18
CA TRP A 237 -9.16 25.33 1.34
C TRP A 237 -9.92 24.05 1.02
N LEU A 238 -9.58 23.00 1.76
CA LEU A 238 -10.43 21.83 1.94
C LEU A 238 -11.04 21.90 3.35
N GLY A 239 -12.36 22.00 3.44
CA GLY A 239 -13.08 22.03 4.73
C GLY A 239 -13.36 23.42 5.33
N ARG A 240 -12.97 24.53 4.68
CA ARG A 240 -13.22 25.92 5.10
C ARG A 240 -13.80 26.74 3.95
N ALA A 241 -14.60 27.76 4.25
CA ALA A 241 -15.27 28.62 3.27
C ALA A 241 -14.67 30.03 3.21
N GLN A 242 -14.81 30.73 2.09
CA GLN A 242 -14.54 32.18 2.00
C GLN A 242 -15.56 33.04 2.79
N TRP A 243 -16.69 32.43 3.15
CA TRP A 243 -17.78 33.01 3.92
C TRP A 243 -17.73 32.56 5.38
N PRO A 244 -18.44 33.26 6.30
CA PRO A 244 -18.59 32.85 7.70
C PRO A 244 -19.46 31.59 7.88
N ASP A 245 -19.39 30.65 6.94
CA ASP A 245 -20.07 29.36 6.94
C ASP A 245 -19.38 28.38 7.91
N PRO A 246 -20.10 27.35 8.40
CA PRO A 246 -19.51 26.30 9.21
C PRO A 246 -18.33 25.59 8.53
N LEU A 247 -17.35 25.14 9.31
CA LEU A 247 -16.31 24.22 8.83
C LEU A 247 -16.93 22.86 8.47
N PHE A 248 -16.26 22.10 7.60
CA PHE A 248 -16.69 20.75 7.23
C PHE A 248 -16.62 19.77 8.41
N ASP A 249 -17.66 18.93 8.54
CA ASP A 249 -17.73 17.83 9.50
C ASP A 249 -17.70 16.50 8.77
N GLY A 250 -16.56 15.82 8.80
CA GLY A 250 -16.45 14.55 8.11
C GLY A 250 -15.03 14.07 7.91
N LEU A 251 -14.92 13.06 7.05
CA LEU A 251 -13.66 12.49 6.60
C LEU A 251 -13.37 12.96 5.18
N ILE A 252 -12.13 13.33 4.88
CA ILE A 252 -11.62 13.50 3.51
C ILE A 252 -10.61 12.39 3.26
N ASP A 253 -10.93 11.49 2.34
CA ASP A 253 -10.10 10.32 2.04
C ASP A 253 -9.05 10.65 0.99
N GLU A 254 -9.42 11.37 -0.06
CA GLU A 254 -8.47 11.82 -1.06
C GLU A 254 -8.99 13.04 -1.82
N PHE A 255 -8.07 13.91 -2.22
CA PHE A 255 -8.34 15.04 -3.11
C PHE A 255 -7.37 15.03 -4.29
N ARG A 256 -7.88 15.30 -5.50
CA ARG A 256 -7.13 15.29 -6.75
C ARG A 256 -7.42 16.55 -7.57
N ILE A 257 -6.39 17.04 -8.26
CA ILE A 257 -6.49 18.12 -9.25
C ILE A 257 -5.91 17.63 -10.58
N TYR A 258 -6.66 17.83 -11.66
CA TYR A 258 -6.24 17.56 -13.04
C TYR A 258 -6.15 18.87 -13.81
N ASP A 259 -5.18 18.99 -14.69
CA ASP A 259 -4.96 20.17 -15.57
C ASP A 259 -5.73 20.07 -16.90
N ASN A 260 -6.85 19.35 -16.86
CA ASN A 260 -7.70 19.06 -18.01
C ASN A 260 -9.14 18.85 -17.53
N ALA A 261 -10.09 18.97 -18.45
CA ALA A 261 -11.48 18.58 -18.22
C ALA A 261 -11.64 17.06 -18.33
N LEU A 262 -11.94 16.37 -17.21
CA LEU A 262 -12.21 14.93 -17.25
C LEU A 262 -13.46 14.64 -18.09
N THR A 263 -13.34 13.67 -18.97
CA THR A 263 -14.46 13.05 -19.67
C THR A 263 -15.28 12.18 -18.71
N ALA A 264 -16.55 11.91 -19.06
CA ALA A 264 -17.37 11.00 -18.27
C ALA A 264 -16.77 9.58 -18.15
N GLY A 265 -16.00 9.15 -19.15
CA GLY A 265 -15.27 7.87 -19.12
C GLY A 265 -14.14 7.87 -18.09
N GLU A 266 -13.37 8.94 -18.01
CA GLU A 266 -12.31 9.09 -17.00
C GLU A 266 -12.88 9.24 -15.59
N VAL A 267 -13.98 9.97 -15.42
CA VAL A 267 -14.71 10.04 -14.13
C VAL A 267 -15.18 8.65 -13.70
N ALA A 268 -15.74 7.85 -14.61
CA ALA A 268 -16.17 6.49 -14.33
C ALA A 268 -15.01 5.56 -13.97
N ALA A 269 -13.88 5.69 -14.66
CA ALA A 269 -12.66 4.94 -14.36
C ALA A 269 -12.11 5.31 -12.98
N SER A 270 -12.03 6.60 -12.66
CA SER A 270 -11.57 7.10 -11.37
C SER A 270 -12.50 6.68 -10.22
N PHE A 271 -13.82 6.74 -10.42
CA PHE A 271 -14.80 6.23 -9.45
C PHE A 271 -14.61 4.74 -9.17
N THR A 272 -14.35 3.94 -10.21
CA THR A 272 -14.13 2.49 -10.08
C THR A 272 -12.82 2.17 -9.37
N ALA A 273 -11.75 2.92 -9.67
CA ALA A 273 -10.46 2.78 -9.00
C ALA A 273 -10.55 3.20 -7.52
N GLY A 274 -11.32 4.25 -7.24
CA GLY A 274 -11.44 4.83 -5.91
C GLY A 274 -10.20 5.63 -5.47
N PRO A 275 -10.17 6.05 -4.19
CA PRO A 275 -9.01 6.70 -3.58
C PRO A 275 -7.85 5.70 -3.42
N GLU A 276 -6.63 6.21 -3.27
CA GLU A 276 -5.47 5.35 -3.02
C GLU A 276 -5.66 4.55 -1.72
N PRO A 277 -5.56 3.21 -1.76
CA PRO A 277 -5.68 2.39 -0.56
C PRO A 277 -4.67 2.82 0.51
N ALA A 278 -5.13 2.86 1.76
CA ALA A 278 -4.25 3.12 2.89
C ALA A 278 -3.11 2.09 2.95
N PRO A 279 -1.85 2.52 3.21
CA PRO A 279 -0.72 1.61 3.30
C PRO A 279 -0.86 0.68 4.50
N VAL A 280 -0.48 -0.57 4.28
CA VAL A 280 -0.58 -1.66 5.27
C VAL A 280 0.79 -2.31 5.44
N PRO A 281 1.07 -2.97 6.59
CA PRO A 281 2.34 -3.63 6.78
C PRO A 281 2.48 -4.83 5.84
N VAL A 282 3.72 -5.09 5.42
CA VAL A 282 4.14 -6.31 4.70
C VAL A 282 5.01 -7.14 5.63
N LEU A 283 4.73 -8.44 5.73
CA LEU A 283 5.59 -9.37 6.46
C LEU A 283 6.77 -9.78 5.60
N THR A 284 7.97 -9.33 5.94
CA THR A 284 9.20 -9.73 5.26
C THR A 284 9.89 -10.84 6.04
N VAL A 285 10.16 -11.98 5.40
CA VAL A 285 10.88 -13.12 5.99
C VAL A 285 12.22 -13.27 5.29
N ASN A 286 13.32 -13.18 6.04
CA ASN A 286 14.65 -13.44 5.50
C ASN A 286 14.98 -14.92 5.64
N ARG A 287 15.02 -15.65 4.51
CA ARG A 287 15.26 -17.10 4.47
C ARG A 287 16.62 -17.49 5.03
N SER A 288 17.63 -16.62 4.89
CA SER A 288 19.00 -16.91 5.30
C SER A 288 19.21 -16.71 6.80
N THR A 289 18.46 -15.81 7.44
CA THR A 289 18.62 -15.50 8.87
C THR A 289 17.47 -16.00 9.74
N GLY A 290 16.31 -16.33 9.16
CA GLY A 290 15.08 -16.61 9.89
C GLY A 290 14.39 -15.37 10.46
N VAL A 291 14.93 -14.17 10.21
CA VAL A 291 14.39 -12.91 10.72
C VAL A 291 13.07 -12.60 10.03
N ILE A 292 12.05 -12.27 10.83
CA ILE A 292 10.79 -11.72 10.37
C ILE A 292 10.75 -10.24 10.73
N SER A 293 10.31 -9.40 9.79
CA SER A 293 10.06 -7.97 10.02
C SER A 293 8.71 -7.56 9.46
N LEU A 294 8.03 -6.63 10.13
CA LEU A 294 6.92 -5.88 9.56
C LEU A 294 7.51 -4.66 8.83
N SER A 295 7.25 -4.54 7.53
CA SER A 295 7.80 -3.51 6.65
C SER A 295 6.70 -2.57 6.19
N ASN A 296 7.01 -1.28 6.13
CA ASN A 296 6.17 -0.26 5.52
C ASN A 296 6.78 0.15 4.19
N GLN A 297 6.06 -0.11 3.08
CA GLN A 297 6.52 0.22 1.73
C GLN A 297 6.08 1.61 1.26
N SER A 298 5.35 2.35 2.09
CA SER A 298 4.88 3.70 1.76
C SER A 298 5.84 4.79 2.25
N GLY A 299 5.69 6.01 1.74
CA GLY A 299 6.55 7.14 2.08
C GLY A 299 6.35 7.74 3.48
N GLY A 300 5.20 7.52 4.11
CA GLY A 300 4.89 8.00 5.47
C GLY A 300 4.68 6.86 6.45
N GLY A 301 4.63 7.19 7.74
CA GLY A 301 4.48 6.21 8.81
C GLY A 301 3.14 5.48 8.79
N ILE A 302 3.14 4.22 9.22
CA ILE A 302 1.92 3.45 9.50
C ILE A 302 1.89 3.01 10.96
N ASN A 303 0.73 3.10 11.60
CA ASN A 303 0.57 2.74 13.00
C ASN A 303 -0.08 1.37 13.12
N VAL A 304 0.68 0.42 13.68
CA VAL A 304 0.25 -0.97 13.89
C VAL A 304 -0.05 -1.17 15.36
N THR A 305 -1.26 -1.65 15.66
CA THR A 305 -1.73 -1.95 17.02
C THR A 305 -1.68 -3.44 17.35
N GLY A 306 -1.47 -4.30 16.34
CA GLY A 306 -1.27 -5.73 16.56
C GLY A 306 -1.02 -6.51 15.29
N TYR A 307 -0.57 -7.75 15.46
CA TYR A 307 -0.40 -8.71 14.37
C TYR A 307 -0.59 -10.15 14.83
N SER A 308 -0.90 -11.03 13.88
CA SER A 308 -0.79 -12.48 14.05
C SER A 308 -0.14 -13.12 12.84
N ILE A 309 0.77 -14.07 13.11
CA ILE A 309 1.44 -14.87 12.09
C ILE A 309 1.16 -16.33 12.40
N GLY A 310 0.65 -17.06 11.41
CA GLY A 310 0.33 -18.48 11.49
C GLY A 310 1.26 -19.31 10.62
N SER A 311 1.42 -20.59 10.94
CA SER A 311 2.11 -21.60 10.14
C SER A 311 1.48 -22.96 10.41
N VAL A 312 0.70 -23.48 9.48
CA VAL A 312 0.03 -24.79 9.63
C VAL A 312 1.04 -25.95 9.74
N GLY A 313 2.21 -25.77 9.14
CA GLY A 313 3.35 -26.66 9.13
C GLY A 313 4.23 -26.56 10.36
N GLY A 314 4.06 -25.57 11.25
CA GLY A 314 4.87 -25.47 12.48
C GLY A 314 6.22 -24.78 12.28
N GLY A 315 6.31 -23.89 11.31
CA GLY A 315 7.51 -23.16 10.89
C GLY A 315 7.91 -21.96 11.75
N LEU A 316 7.13 -21.59 12.76
CA LEU A 316 7.50 -20.48 13.66
C LEU A 316 8.44 -20.95 14.77
N ASN A 317 9.31 -20.05 15.22
CA ASN A 317 10.30 -20.27 16.27
C ASN A 317 10.09 -19.30 17.45
N PRO A 318 9.23 -19.63 18.42
CA PRO A 318 8.96 -18.77 19.57
C PRO A 318 10.18 -18.49 20.44
N ALA A 319 11.20 -19.36 20.45
CA ALA A 319 12.39 -19.20 21.29
C ALA A 319 13.27 -18.02 20.85
N THR A 320 13.17 -17.61 19.58
CA THR A 320 13.92 -16.51 18.98
C THR A 320 13.02 -15.41 18.43
N TRP A 321 11.72 -15.49 18.75
CA TRP A 321 10.77 -14.42 18.55
C TRP A 321 10.94 -13.39 19.66
N THR A 322 10.96 -12.12 19.28
CA THR A 322 10.95 -10.98 20.19
C THR A 322 9.73 -10.14 19.90
N SER A 323 9.07 -9.65 20.94
CA SER A 323 8.03 -8.64 20.79
C SER A 323 8.53 -7.48 19.91
N ILE A 324 7.67 -6.96 19.03
CA ILE A 324 7.93 -5.79 18.20
C ILE A 324 8.22 -4.55 19.06
N ASP A 325 7.67 -4.51 20.26
CA ASP A 325 7.89 -3.47 21.26
C ASP A 325 8.86 -3.92 22.37
N ALA A 326 9.77 -4.84 22.05
CA ALA A 326 10.83 -5.22 22.96
C ALA A 326 11.61 -3.98 23.45
N GLY A 327 11.63 -3.78 24.76
CA GLY A 327 12.29 -2.63 25.38
C GLY A 327 11.45 -1.34 25.38
N ASN A 328 10.15 -1.39 25.03
CA ASN A 328 9.23 -0.25 25.06
C ASN A 328 9.72 0.92 24.17
N THR A 329 10.17 0.58 22.96
CA THR A 329 10.77 1.52 22.00
C THR A 329 9.91 1.75 20.76
N PHE A 330 9.04 0.80 20.41
CA PHE A 330 8.15 0.89 19.27
C PHE A 330 6.88 1.66 19.62
N ASP A 331 6.38 1.46 20.84
CA ASP A 331 5.18 2.09 21.40
C ASP A 331 5.41 2.47 22.87
N PRO A 332 6.17 3.56 23.15
CA PRO A 332 6.60 3.87 24.52
C PRO A 332 5.47 4.19 25.51
N ASN A 333 4.28 4.51 25.02
CA ASN A 333 3.08 4.89 25.76
C ASN A 333 2.01 3.78 25.79
N GLY A 334 2.24 2.66 25.10
CA GLY A 334 1.39 1.48 25.09
C GLY A 334 1.96 0.34 25.92
N THR A 335 1.14 -0.71 26.08
CA THR A 335 1.55 -1.98 26.67
C THR A 335 1.23 -3.10 25.69
N TRP A 336 2.27 -3.74 25.14
CA TRP A 336 2.13 -4.87 24.22
C TRP A 336 2.04 -6.20 24.97
N THR A 337 1.13 -7.08 24.54
CA THR A 337 0.93 -8.41 25.13
C THR A 337 0.88 -9.49 24.05
N SER A 338 1.61 -10.58 24.28
CA SER A 338 1.55 -11.78 23.43
C SER A 338 0.25 -12.55 23.69
N SER A 339 -0.54 -12.79 22.65
CA SER A 339 -1.73 -13.65 22.70
C SER A 339 -1.44 -15.08 22.23
N SER A 340 -0.31 -15.30 21.53
CA SER A 340 0.14 -16.62 21.09
C SER A 340 1.66 -16.68 20.95
N SER A 341 2.27 -17.81 21.32
CA SER A 341 3.72 -18.04 21.27
C SER A 341 4.06 -19.51 21.00
N THR A 342 3.51 -20.05 19.93
CA THR A 342 3.67 -21.46 19.51
C THR A 342 4.36 -21.56 18.15
N ASN A 343 4.81 -22.76 17.77
CA ASN A 343 5.34 -22.99 16.42
C ASN A 343 4.26 -22.88 15.31
N LEU A 344 2.97 -22.92 15.67
CA LEU A 344 1.85 -22.79 14.75
C LEU A 344 1.31 -21.36 14.65
N SER A 345 1.54 -20.54 15.68
CA SER A 345 1.02 -19.17 15.76
C SER A 345 1.84 -18.34 16.73
N ILE A 346 2.22 -17.14 16.29
CA ILE A 346 2.73 -16.05 17.15
C ILE A 346 1.85 -14.81 16.93
N ALA A 347 1.49 -14.14 18.01
CA ALA A 347 0.62 -12.97 17.93
C ALA A 347 0.81 -12.08 19.15
N GLU A 348 0.74 -10.77 18.92
CA GLU A 348 0.73 -9.75 19.97
C GLU A 348 -0.04 -8.51 19.52
N SER A 349 -0.50 -7.74 20.49
CA SER A 349 -1.17 -6.46 20.27
C SER A 349 -0.98 -5.54 21.47
N VAL A 350 -1.23 -4.26 21.27
CA VAL A 350 -1.39 -3.30 22.38
C VAL A 350 -2.67 -3.64 23.15
N THR A 351 -2.59 -3.72 24.48
CA THR A 351 -3.71 -4.11 25.36
C THR A 351 -3.92 -3.13 26.52
N GLY A 352 -2.99 -2.22 26.75
CA GLY A 352 -3.06 -1.20 27.80
C GLY A 352 -2.26 0.04 27.42
N GLY A 353 -2.35 1.08 28.27
CA GLY A 353 -1.78 2.38 27.94
C GLY A 353 -2.61 3.11 26.89
N THR A 354 -1.94 3.89 26.04
CA THR A 354 -2.57 4.45 24.84
C THR A 354 -2.70 3.36 23.79
N LEU A 355 -3.86 3.22 23.15
CA LEU A 355 -4.16 2.13 22.22
C LEU A 355 -3.93 2.54 20.75
N ASP A 356 -2.96 3.41 20.50
CA ASP A 356 -2.58 3.92 19.18
C ASP A 356 -1.51 3.07 18.49
N GLY A 357 -0.82 2.21 19.24
CA GLY A 357 0.19 1.31 18.72
C GLY A 357 1.48 2.03 18.31
N GLY A 358 2.43 1.28 17.76
CA GLY A 358 3.70 1.83 17.32
C GLY A 358 3.74 2.20 15.84
N THR A 359 4.59 3.16 15.50
CA THR A 359 4.76 3.65 14.11
C THR A 359 5.89 2.90 13.42
N ILE A 360 5.60 2.23 12.30
CA ILE A 360 6.63 1.83 11.33
C ILE A 360 6.82 3.00 10.38
N ALA A 361 7.98 3.67 10.49
CA ALA A 361 8.31 4.82 9.64
C ALA A 361 8.19 4.50 8.14
N GLY A 362 7.99 5.54 7.32
CA GLY A 362 7.93 5.39 5.87
C GLY A 362 9.20 4.72 5.32
N ASN A 363 9.02 3.75 4.42
CA ASN A 363 10.08 2.87 3.89
C ASN A 363 10.88 2.10 4.98
N GLY A 364 10.36 2.06 6.21
CA GLY A 364 11.00 1.45 7.37
C GLY A 364 10.54 0.02 7.61
N SER A 365 11.12 -0.60 8.64
CA SER A 365 10.71 -1.92 9.12
C SER A 365 10.98 -2.10 10.60
N ALA A 366 10.16 -2.90 11.27
CA ALA A 366 10.35 -3.33 12.65
C ALA A 366 10.54 -4.85 12.69
N SER A 367 11.65 -5.30 13.28
CA SER A 367 12.01 -6.72 13.38
C SER A 367 11.40 -7.35 14.62
N ILE A 368 10.94 -8.60 14.49
CA ILE A 368 10.45 -9.44 15.60
C ILE A 368 11.38 -10.62 15.88
N GLY A 369 12.65 -10.49 15.49
CA GLY A 369 13.68 -11.50 15.70
C GLY A 369 13.64 -12.63 14.67
N ALA A 370 14.45 -13.67 14.92
CA ALA A 370 14.58 -14.84 14.05
C ALA A 370 13.39 -15.82 14.23
N ALA A 371 12.17 -15.30 14.12
CA ALA A 371 10.94 -16.00 14.46
C ALA A 371 10.50 -17.07 13.45
N TRP A 372 11.24 -17.27 12.35
CA TRP A 372 10.98 -18.34 11.37
C TRP A 372 12.08 -19.40 11.37
N LYS A 373 11.68 -20.67 11.32
CA LYS A 373 12.60 -21.80 11.14
C LYS A 373 13.05 -21.86 9.69
N LYS A 374 14.37 -21.86 9.47
CA LYS A 374 14.99 -21.89 8.15
C LYS A 374 14.74 -23.23 7.46
N THR A 375 13.69 -23.29 6.63
CA THR A 375 13.22 -24.52 5.97
C THR A 375 12.74 -24.23 4.55
N PRO A 376 12.62 -25.22 3.65
CA PRO A 376 12.10 -24.99 2.31
C PRO A 376 10.57 -24.77 2.27
N ILE A 377 9.88 -24.85 3.42
CA ILE A 377 8.43 -24.76 3.52
C ILE A 377 8.02 -23.31 3.85
N GLU A 378 7.34 -22.67 2.92
CA GLU A 378 6.87 -21.28 3.00
C GLU A 378 5.35 -21.24 3.15
N ASP A 379 4.87 -21.46 4.37
CA ASP A 379 3.44 -21.65 4.67
C ASP A 379 2.85 -20.60 5.61
N LEU A 380 3.53 -19.46 5.77
CA LEU A 380 3.10 -18.45 6.72
C LEU A 380 1.78 -17.79 6.27
N THR A 381 0.97 -17.41 7.24
CA THR A 381 -0.17 -16.50 7.08
C THR A 381 0.06 -15.26 7.93
N PHE A 382 -0.39 -14.09 7.50
CA PHE A 382 -0.16 -12.83 8.21
C PHE A 382 -1.42 -11.99 8.27
N ASN A 383 -1.81 -11.57 9.48
CA ASN A 383 -2.86 -10.57 9.70
C ASN A 383 -2.33 -9.43 10.55
N TYR A 384 -2.85 -8.23 10.32
CA TYR A 384 -2.50 -7.02 11.05
C TYR A 384 -3.74 -6.32 11.59
N THR A 385 -3.53 -5.48 12.60
CA THR A 385 -4.47 -4.49 13.10
C THR A 385 -3.79 -3.13 13.07
N MET A 386 -4.44 -2.14 12.47
CA MET A 386 -3.97 -0.76 12.40
C MET A 386 -4.57 0.08 13.53
N ASN A 387 -4.02 1.27 13.75
CA ASN A 387 -4.69 2.29 14.55
C ASN A 387 -6.09 2.60 13.97
N GLY A 388 -7.08 2.82 14.83
CA GLY A 388 -8.49 2.91 14.45
C GLY A 388 -9.20 1.56 14.27
N GLY A 389 -8.50 0.43 14.46
CA GLY A 389 -9.11 -0.91 14.54
C GLY A 389 -9.31 -1.61 13.20
N ALA A 390 -8.86 -1.03 12.08
CA ALA A 390 -8.89 -1.70 10.78
C ALA A 390 -8.02 -2.97 10.82
N THR A 391 -8.54 -4.08 10.30
CA THR A 391 -7.84 -5.38 10.24
C THR A 391 -7.77 -5.88 8.80
N GLY A 392 -6.77 -6.70 8.50
CA GLY A 392 -6.64 -7.31 7.19
C GLY A 392 -5.56 -8.40 7.12
N ALA A 393 -5.61 -9.17 6.04
CA ALA A 393 -4.52 -10.08 5.68
C ALA A 393 -3.43 -9.27 4.98
N GLY A 394 -2.20 -9.34 5.49
CA GLY A 394 -1.07 -8.65 4.89
C GLY A 394 -0.32 -9.52 3.89
N GLN A 395 0.40 -8.87 2.98
CA GLN A 395 1.29 -9.57 2.07
C GLN A 395 2.49 -10.17 2.82
N ILE A 396 2.96 -11.32 2.36
CA ILE A 396 4.18 -11.97 2.85
C ILE A 396 5.21 -11.99 1.73
N VAL A 397 6.43 -11.55 2.03
CA VAL A 397 7.55 -11.51 1.09
C VAL A 397 8.72 -12.27 1.69
N TYR A 398 9.06 -13.40 1.09
CA TYR A 398 10.26 -14.14 1.44
C TYR A 398 11.46 -13.65 0.61
N THR A 399 12.54 -13.31 1.29
CA THR A 399 13.78 -12.75 0.73
C THR A 399 14.99 -13.62 1.09
N GLY A 400 16.15 -13.34 0.51
CA GLY A 400 17.36 -14.11 0.74
C GLY A 400 17.35 -15.48 0.05
N THR A 401 18.36 -16.29 0.35
CA THR A 401 18.60 -17.57 -0.33
C THR A 401 17.69 -18.66 0.24
N ALA A 402 17.03 -19.43 -0.63
CA ALA A 402 16.21 -20.57 -0.22
C ALA A 402 17.03 -21.63 0.51
N ALA A 403 16.43 -22.20 1.57
CA ALA A 403 17.00 -23.33 2.27
C ALA A 403 17.14 -24.52 1.30
N LYS A 404 18.25 -25.26 1.40
CA LYS A 404 18.43 -26.49 0.64
C LYS A 404 17.56 -27.57 1.27
N ARG A 405 16.97 -28.45 0.44
CA ARG A 405 16.07 -29.51 0.94
C ARG A 405 16.71 -30.37 2.04
N SER A 406 17.98 -30.71 1.96
CA SER A 406 18.65 -31.53 2.99
C SER A 406 19.45 -30.74 4.02
N ASP A 407 19.23 -29.43 4.11
CA ASP A 407 19.76 -28.58 5.19
C ASP A 407 18.75 -28.61 6.35
N LEU A 408 18.88 -29.64 7.19
CA LEU A 408 17.94 -29.97 8.27
C LEU A 408 18.22 -29.15 9.53
N ASN A 409 19.44 -28.66 9.71
CA ASN A 409 19.79 -27.78 10.83
C ASN A 409 19.65 -26.28 10.47
N GLY A 410 19.42 -25.96 9.18
CA GLY A 410 19.21 -24.63 8.65
C GLY A 410 20.49 -23.78 8.59
N ASP A 411 21.69 -24.36 8.63
CA ASP A 411 22.96 -23.62 8.64
C ASP A 411 23.41 -23.11 7.24
N GLY A 412 22.68 -23.47 6.19
CA GLY A 412 22.92 -23.10 4.79
C GLY A 412 23.76 -24.13 4.02
N LEU A 413 24.25 -25.17 4.68
CA LEU A 413 25.08 -26.22 4.12
C LEU A 413 24.33 -27.56 4.19
N VAL A 414 24.69 -28.49 3.31
CA VAL A 414 24.26 -29.89 3.41
C VAL A 414 25.51 -30.66 3.78
N ASN A 415 25.65 -31.04 5.05
CA ASN A 415 26.88 -31.58 5.60
C ASN A 415 26.62 -32.68 6.66
N ALA A 416 27.67 -33.10 7.37
CA ALA A 416 27.57 -34.20 8.35
C ALA A 416 26.66 -33.88 9.55
N ALA A 417 26.43 -32.60 9.85
CA ALA A 417 25.48 -32.17 10.88
C ALA A 417 24.04 -32.47 10.47
N ASP A 418 23.67 -32.31 9.19
CA ASP A 418 22.34 -32.69 8.70
C ASP A 418 22.14 -34.20 8.73
N TRP A 419 23.19 -34.95 8.38
CA TRP A 419 23.18 -36.40 8.50
C TRP A 419 22.94 -36.85 9.95
N ALA A 420 23.52 -36.15 10.92
CA ALA A 420 23.31 -36.42 12.34
C ALA A 420 21.88 -36.13 12.81
N VAL A 421 21.11 -35.29 12.09
CA VAL A 421 19.67 -35.09 12.30
C VAL A 421 18.85 -36.16 11.59
N PHE A 422 19.25 -36.54 10.38
CA PHE A 422 18.55 -37.50 9.53
C PHE A 422 18.55 -38.92 10.11
N VAL A 423 19.71 -39.45 10.50
CA VAL A 423 19.88 -40.87 10.85
C VAL A 423 19.08 -41.33 12.08
N PRO A 424 19.04 -40.58 13.20
CA PRO A 424 18.31 -41.02 14.40
C PRO A 424 16.82 -41.25 14.18
N ASN A 425 16.26 -40.67 13.11
CA ASN A 425 14.85 -40.71 12.77
C ASN A 425 14.56 -41.68 11.61
N ALA A 426 15.56 -42.38 11.07
CA ALA A 426 15.37 -43.29 9.95
C ALA A 426 14.35 -44.41 10.27
N SER A 427 13.53 -44.75 9.28
CA SER A 427 12.40 -45.69 9.38
C SER A 427 11.33 -45.31 10.42
N THR A 428 11.12 -44.01 10.65
CA THR A 428 10.13 -43.50 11.61
C THR A 428 9.03 -42.73 10.89
N ALA A 429 7.76 -42.94 11.28
CA ALA A 429 6.62 -42.19 10.79
C ALA A 429 6.22 -41.04 11.75
N PHE A 430 5.77 -39.93 11.18
CA PHE A 430 5.42 -38.67 11.84
C PHE A 430 3.97 -38.25 11.56
N ALA A 431 3.04 -39.20 11.53
CA ALA A 431 1.65 -38.98 11.07
C ALA A 431 0.96 -37.75 11.71
N THR A 432 1.22 -37.47 12.99
CA THR A 432 0.65 -36.34 13.73
C THR A 432 1.46 -35.06 13.65
N ASP A 433 2.68 -35.12 13.14
CA ASP A 433 3.54 -33.95 13.09
C ASP A 433 3.09 -32.99 11.98
N PRO A 434 3.17 -31.67 12.23
CA PRO A 434 3.12 -30.66 11.20
C PRO A 434 4.26 -30.81 10.19
N ALA A 435 4.06 -30.36 8.95
CA ALA A 435 5.00 -30.57 7.84
C ALA A 435 6.44 -30.09 8.13
N VAL A 436 6.62 -28.91 8.74
CA VAL A 436 7.95 -28.41 9.12
C VAL A 436 8.56 -29.24 10.25
N THR A 437 7.74 -29.72 11.18
CA THR A 437 8.23 -30.60 12.27
C THR A 437 8.69 -31.95 11.72
N ALA A 438 7.96 -32.54 10.77
CA ALA A 438 8.35 -33.77 10.09
C ALA A 438 9.62 -33.56 9.26
N TYR A 439 9.68 -32.46 8.48
CA TYR A 439 10.86 -32.05 7.70
C TYR A 439 12.12 -32.01 8.55
N LEU A 440 12.07 -31.35 9.72
CA LEU A 440 13.22 -31.24 10.63
C LEU A 440 13.64 -32.58 11.26
N LYS A 441 12.88 -33.65 11.05
CA LYS A 441 13.22 -35.03 11.43
C LYS A 441 13.66 -35.90 10.24
N GLY A 442 13.74 -35.32 9.04
CA GLY A 442 14.24 -35.99 7.85
C GLY A 442 13.17 -36.41 6.84
N ASP A 443 11.92 -35.96 6.97
CA ASP A 443 10.89 -36.07 5.92
C ASP A 443 11.20 -35.07 4.78
N LEU A 444 11.87 -35.54 3.74
CA LEU A 444 12.36 -34.73 2.63
C LEU A 444 11.41 -34.72 1.42
N ASP A 445 10.48 -35.69 1.33
CA ASP A 445 9.49 -35.76 0.25
C ASP A 445 8.07 -35.36 0.66
N GLY A 446 7.81 -35.18 1.95
CA GLY A 446 6.60 -34.61 2.53
C GLY A 446 5.50 -35.64 2.81
N ASP A 447 5.79 -36.93 2.83
CA ASP A 447 4.82 -38.00 3.07
C ASP A 447 4.60 -38.35 4.56
N LYS A 448 5.30 -37.63 5.45
CA LYS A 448 5.28 -37.77 6.91
C LYS A 448 5.95 -39.04 7.42
N ASP A 449 6.96 -39.54 6.75
CA ASP A 449 7.93 -40.43 7.37
C ASP A 449 9.39 -40.07 7.00
N ASN A 450 10.34 -40.84 7.50
CA ASN A 450 11.74 -40.76 7.10
C ASN A 450 12.15 -42.15 6.68
N ASP A 451 12.10 -42.45 5.39
CA ASP A 451 12.31 -43.78 4.86
C ASP A 451 13.38 -43.84 3.75
N TYR A 452 13.31 -44.87 2.90
CA TYR A 452 14.25 -45.03 1.80
C TYR A 452 14.10 -43.96 0.71
N ALA A 453 12.90 -43.40 0.51
CA ALA A 453 12.65 -42.29 -0.38
C ALA A 453 13.44 -41.04 0.08
N ASP A 454 13.33 -40.67 1.35
CA ASP A 454 14.07 -39.53 1.91
C ASP A 454 15.57 -39.75 1.89
N PHE A 455 16.02 -40.97 2.21
CA PHE A 455 17.44 -41.29 2.15
C PHE A 455 18.02 -41.09 0.75
N LYS A 456 17.28 -41.45 -0.32
CA LYS A 456 17.72 -41.19 -1.70
C LYS A 456 17.84 -39.69 -1.98
N LEU A 457 16.91 -38.88 -1.48
CA LEU A 457 16.95 -37.42 -1.62
C LEU A 457 18.16 -36.84 -0.88
N PHE A 458 18.34 -37.20 0.41
CA PHE A 458 19.48 -36.77 1.21
C PHE A 458 20.81 -37.12 0.56
N LYS A 459 20.95 -38.38 0.12
CA LYS A 459 22.16 -38.86 -0.54
C LYS A 459 22.46 -38.07 -1.82
N ALA A 460 21.45 -37.83 -2.65
CA ALA A 460 21.61 -37.07 -3.89
C ALA A 460 22.08 -35.63 -3.59
N ASP A 461 21.44 -34.95 -2.63
CA ASP A 461 21.77 -33.58 -2.26
C ASP A 461 23.16 -33.47 -1.62
N TYR A 462 23.51 -34.41 -0.75
CA TYR A 462 24.82 -34.46 -0.11
C TYR A 462 25.94 -34.68 -1.13
N ILE A 463 25.76 -35.64 -2.06
CA ILE A 463 26.74 -35.90 -3.12
C ILE A 463 26.85 -34.70 -4.06
N ALA A 464 25.76 -34.04 -4.41
CA ALA A 464 25.79 -32.84 -5.21
C ALA A 464 26.56 -31.70 -4.53
N ALA A 465 26.45 -31.58 -3.19
CA ALA A 465 27.14 -30.55 -2.42
C ALA A 465 28.62 -30.87 -2.11
N ASN A 466 28.96 -32.14 -1.87
CA ASN A 466 30.26 -32.54 -1.29
C ASN A 466 31.04 -33.60 -2.09
N GLY A 467 30.40 -34.26 -3.07
CA GLY A 467 30.96 -35.35 -3.86
C GLY A 467 30.79 -36.76 -3.26
N GLU A 468 30.94 -37.78 -4.11
CA GLU A 468 30.71 -39.19 -3.73
C GLU A 468 31.67 -39.69 -2.64
N ALA A 469 32.93 -39.26 -2.69
CA ALA A 469 33.95 -39.66 -1.72
C ALA A 469 33.61 -39.16 -0.30
N ALA A 470 33.06 -37.94 -0.17
CA ALA A 470 32.62 -37.40 1.10
C ALA A 470 31.42 -38.18 1.65
N PHE A 471 30.47 -38.56 0.79
CA PHE A 471 29.33 -39.37 1.21
C PHE A 471 29.76 -40.76 1.69
N ALA A 472 30.70 -41.41 1.00
CA ALA A 472 31.24 -42.70 1.43
C ALA A 472 31.89 -42.61 2.83
N ALA A 473 32.51 -41.47 3.18
CA ALA A 473 33.11 -41.25 4.48
C ALA A 473 32.09 -41.07 5.63
N LEU A 474 30.86 -40.60 5.35
CA LEU A 474 29.79 -40.50 6.36
C LEU A 474 29.47 -41.86 7.01
N GLY A 475 29.41 -42.92 6.20
CA GLY A 475 29.10 -44.28 6.66
C GLY A 475 30.23 -44.96 7.44
N ALA A 476 31.49 -44.56 7.19
CA ALA A 476 32.67 -45.11 7.88
C ALA A 476 32.83 -44.59 9.33
N ALA A 477 32.12 -43.51 9.69
CA ALA A 477 32.13 -42.94 11.03
C ALA A 477 31.13 -43.62 12.00
N VAL A 478 30.27 -44.53 11.51
CA VAL A 478 29.43 -45.39 12.35
C VAL A 478 30.27 -46.60 12.75
N PRO A 479 30.65 -46.78 14.03
CA PRO A 479 31.37 -47.98 14.44
C PRO A 479 30.48 -49.19 14.17
N GLU A 480 30.87 -50.07 13.23
CA GLU A 480 30.16 -51.32 13.01
C GLU A 480 30.15 -52.13 14.33
N PRO A 481 28.98 -52.38 14.95
CA PRO A 481 28.91 -53.36 16.01
C PRO A 481 28.92 -54.74 15.34
N ALA A 482 29.87 -55.58 15.75
CA ALA A 482 29.84 -57.05 15.67
C ALA A 482 30.41 -57.81 14.45
N THR A 483 30.92 -57.19 13.38
CA THR A 483 31.64 -57.95 12.32
C THR A 483 32.95 -58.55 12.84
N LEU A 484 33.70 -57.82 13.67
CA LEU A 484 34.92 -58.34 14.33
C LEU A 484 34.62 -59.34 15.46
N GLY A 485 33.49 -59.19 16.16
CA GLY A 485 33.06 -60.11 17.22
C GLY A 485 32.65 -61.49 16.68
N LEU A 486 31.96 -61.53 15.54
CA LEU A 486 31.56 -62.76 14.86
C LEU A 486 32.75 -63.50 14.24
N ALA A 487 33.74 -62.78 13.70
CA ALA A 487 34.99 -63.38 13.22
C ALA A 487 35.84 -64.00 14.36
N GLY A 488 35.84 -63.36 15.54
CA GLY A 488 36.48 -63.88 16.75
C GLY A 488 35.83 -65.16 17.29
N LEU A 489 34.48 -65.22 17.30
CA LEU A 489 33.76 -66.42 17.74
C LEU A 489 33.90 -67.59 16.75
N ALA A 490 33.93 -67.32 15.44
CA ALA A 490 34.18 -68.34 14.42
C ALA A 490 35.59 -68.94 14.52
N SER A 491 36.60 -68.12 14.84
CA SER A 491 37.98 -68.59 15.00
C SER A 491 38.19 -69.39 16.29
N VAL A 492 37.53 -69.02 17.40
CA VAL A 492 37.54 -69.82 18.64
C VAL A 492 36.82 -71.17 18.44
N ALA A 493 35.72 -71.21 17.70
CA ALA A 493 35.01 -72.44 17.37
C ALA A 493 35.85 -73.38 16.49
N LEU A 494 36.61 -72.84 15.52
CA LEU A 494 37.53 -73.59 14.66
C LEU A 494 38.73 -74.17 15.44
N VAL A 495 39.27 -73.44 16.42
CA VAL A 495 40.36 -73.93 17.28
C VAL A 495 39.87 -75.01 18.26
N ALA A 496 38.66 -74.84 18.82
CA ALA A 496 38.04 -75.85 19.68
C ALA A 496 37.69 -77.14 18.92
N ALA A 497 37.21 -77.03 17.66
CA ALA A 497 36.94 -78.17 16.80
C ALA A 497 38.23 -78.93 16.40
N ARG A 498 39.32 -78.21 16.11
CA ARG A 498 40.62 -78.84 15.79
C ARG A 498 41.23 -79.57 16.98
N ARG A 499 41.09 -79.07 18.22
CA ARG A 499 41.57 -79.76 19.42
C ARG A 499 40.79 -81.03 19.75
N ARG A 500 39.51 -81.14 19.35
CA ARG A 500 38.71 -82.37 19.51
C ARG A 500 39.04 -83.46 18.50
N ALA A 501 39.59 -83.11 17.33
CA ALA A 501 39.97 -84.08 16.29
C ALA A 501 41.37 -84.71 16.50
N ALA A 502 42.24 -84.08 17.29
CA ALA A 502 43.61 -84.55 17.56
C ALA A 502 43.74 -85.42 18.83
N GLY A 503 42.62 -85.80 19.46
CA GLY A 503 42.56 -86.56 20.71
C GLY A 503 41.93 -87.95 20.58
N LYS A 504 42.06 -88.60 19.41
CA LYS A 504 41.72 -90.02 19.20
C LYS A 504 42.91 -90.77 18.64
#